data_AF-A0A942HDI4-F1
#
_entry.id   AF-A0A942HDI4-F1
#
_cell.length_a   1.000
_cell.length_b   1.000
_cell.length_c   1.000
_cell.angle_alpha   90.00
_cell.angle_beta   90.00
_cell.angle_gamma   90.00
#
_symmetry.space_group_name_H-M   'P 1'
#
loop_
_entity.id
_entity.type
_entity.pdbx_description
1 polymer ?
#
loop_
_entity_poly.entity_id
_entity_poly.type
_entity_poly.pdbx_seq_one_letter_code
_entity_poly.pdbx_strand_id
1 'polypeptide(L)'
;MPSSSTSEPQSVQQVPDTLVRVGGWLFRKRTSIPLPIVAALLLIPPVAADRTAVWMVWAGLPIVLAGELIRLWGVHHIGSVSRTRTDRLGPLIDHGPFAMVRNPLYIGNILLWIGFAVSARLPWLAPVVLVLLALEYHAIVRWEERLLESRMGESYRQYLQRVPRWLPNLAGRSDSGADAAFSWTQTFYSERGTLIAIAAGYLLLAAKSALLS
;
A
#
# COMPACT_ATOMS: atom_id res chain seq x y z
N MET A 1 -19.63 -19.73 49.50
CA MET A 1 -19.42 -20.07 48.07
C MET A 1 -18.94 -18.81 47.38
N PRO A 2 -17.74 -18.80 46.76
CA PRO A 2 -17.22 -17.60 46.11
C PRO A 2 -17.93 -17.39 44.76
N SER A 3 -18.56 -16.23 44.60
CA SER A 3 -19.16 -15.76 43.36
C SER A 3 -18.04 -15.39 42.36
N SER A 4 -17.84 -16.23 41.35
CA SER A 4 -16.93 -15.95 40.24
C SER A 4 -17.53 -14.87 39.35
N SER A 5 -17.01 -13.64 39.49
CA SER A 5 -17.19 -12.55 38.54
C SER A 5 -16.56 -12.95 37.20
N THR A 6 -17.38 -13.44 36.28
CA THR A 6 -17.02 -13.51 34.86
C THR A 6 -16.86 -12.09 34.34
N SER A 7 -15.62 -11.62 34.25
CA SER A 7 -15.25 -10.43 33.48
C SER A 7 -15.61 -10.68 32.01
N GLU A 8 -16.57 -9.93 31.49
CA GLU A 8 -16.85 -9.87 30.05
C GLU A 8 -15.54 -9.57 29.28
N PRO A 9 -15.25 -10.28 28.18
CA PRO A 9 -14.14 -9.89 27.33
C PRO A 9 -14.41 -8.50 26.76
N GLN A 10 -13.48 -7.60 27.03
CA GLN A 10 -13.47 -6.20 26.61
C GLN A 10 -13.86 -6.07 25.13
N SER A 11 -14.85 -5.21 24.89
CA SER A 11 -15.45 -4.89 23.61
C SER A 11 -14.41 -4.78 22.48
N VAL A 12 -14.38 -5.79 21.59
CA VAL A 12 -13.77 -5.65 20.27
C VAL A 12 -14.39 -4.41 19.65
N GLN A 13 -13.56 -3.40 19.37
CA GLN A 13 -13.98 -2.14 18.78
C GLN A 13 -14.74 -2.43 17.47
N GLN A 14 -16.08 -2.47 17.54
CA GLN A 14 -16.93 -2.87 16.43
C GLN A 14 -16.78 -1.82 15.32
N VAL A 15 -15.98 -2.14 14.31
CA VAL A 15 -15.87 -1.31 13.10
C VAL A 15 -17.27 -1.14 12.52
N PRO A 16 -17.70 0.05 12.07
CA PRO A 16 -18.99 0.18 11.43
C PRO A 16 -19.10 -0.77 10.24
N ASP A 17 -20.18 -1.57 10.16
CA ASP A 17 -20.36 -2.54 9.08
C ASP A 17 -20.33 -1.90 7.70
N THR A 18 -20.77 -0.64 7.60
CA THR A 18 -20.67 0.17 6.38
C THR A 18 -19.23 0.36 5.92
N LEU A 19 -18.29 0.67 6.83
CA LEU A 19 -16.89 0.89 6.46
C LEU A 19 -16.26 -0.38 5.86
N VAL A 20 -16.65 -1.54 6.38
CA VAL A 20 -16.15 -2.84 5.93
C VAL A 20 -16.78 -3.25 4.59
N ARG A 21 -18.06 -2.95 4.38
CA ARG A 21 -18.71 -3.12 3.06
C ARG A 21 -18.06 -2.24 2.00
N VAL A 22 -17.82 -0.97 2.32
CA VAL A 22 -17.12 0.00 1.46
C VAL A 22 -15.70 -0.49 1.17
N GLY A 23 -14.97 -0.93 2.20
CA GLY A 23 -13.63 -1.51 2.05
C GLY A 23 -13.58 -2.68 1.08
N GLY A 24 -14.52 -3.63 1.19
CA GLY A 24 -14.61 -4.76 0.26
C GLY A 24 -14.94 -4.34 -1.18
N TRP A 25 -15.76 -3.29 -1.37
CA TRP A 25 -16.02 -2.72 -2.68
C TRP A 25 -14.77 -2.04 -3.27
N LEU A 26 -14.10 -1.19 -2.48
CA LEU A 26 -12.86 -0.51 -2.85
C LEU A 26 -11.79 -1.54 -3.21
N PHE A 27 -11.65 -2.61 -2.42
CA PHE A 27 -10.71 -3.68 -2.71
C PHE A 27 -10.92 -4.28 -4.10
N ARG A 28 -12.17 -4.55 -4.51
CA ARG A 28 -12.47 -5.08 -5.86
C ARG A 28 -12.15 -4.08 -6.97
N LYS A 29 -12.23 -2.78 -6.70
CA LYS A 29 -12.02 -1.70 -7.67
C LYS A 29 -10.65 -1.03 -7.58
N ARG A 30 -9.77 -1.45 -6.67
CA ARG A 30 -8.44 -0.87 -6.39
C ARG A 30 -7.54 -0.66 -7.62
N THR A 31 -7.71 -1.43 -8.69
CA THR A 31 -6.95 -1.25 -9.94
C THR A 31 -7.45 -0.06 -10.77
N SER A 32 -8.75 0.25 -10.68
CA SER A 32 -9.40 1.31 -11.46
C SER A 32 -9.53 2.62 -10.68
N ILE A 33 -9.56 2.58 -9.35
CA ILE A 33 -9.70 3.77 -8.49
C ILE A 33 -8.59 4.81 -8.70
N PRO A 34 -7.34 4.43 -9.00
CA PRO A 34 -6.31 5.43 -9.26
C PRO A 34 -6.39 6.11 -10.64
N LEU A 35 -7.29 5.70 -11.55
CA LEU A 35 -7.38 6.27 -12.90
C LEU A 35 -7.67 7.79 -12.93
N PRO A 36 -8.55 8.35 -12.08
CA PRO A 36 -8.68 9.80 -11.92
C PRO A 36 -7.39 10.49 -11.50
N ILE A 37 -6.53 9.85 -10.68
CA ILE A 37 -5.22 10.39 -10.32
C ILE A 37 -4.33 10.43 -11.57
N VAL A 38 -4.27 9.34 -12.34
CA VAL A 38 -3.54 9.32 -13.63
C VAL A 38 -4.03 10.42 -14.57
N ALA A 39 -5.35 10.55 -14.73
CA ALA A 39 -5.95 11.60 -15.56
C ALA A 39 -5.56 13.00 -15.06
N ALA A 40 -5.63 13.25 -13.75
CA ALA A 40 -5.21 14.52 -13.16
C ALA A 40 -3.71 14.80 -13.43
N LEU A 41 -2.84 13.80 -13.24
CA LEU A 41 -1.40 13.93 -13.50
C LEU A 41 -1.08 14.25 -14.96
N LEU A 42 -1.86 13.71 -15.91
CA LEU A 42 -1.62 13.92 -17.35
C LEU A 42 -2.30 15.17 -17.90
N LEU A 43 -3.50 15.51 -17.43
CA LEU A 43 -4.34 16.56 -18.01
C LEU A 43 -4.18 17.91 -17.34
N ILE A 44 -3.85 17.96 -16.05
CA ILE A 44 -3.67 19.24 -15.34
C ILE A 44 -2.31 19.85 -15.73
N PRO A 45 -2.26 21.11 -16.19
CA PRO A 45 -1.00 21.76 -16.55
C PRO A 45 -0.10 21.97 -15.31
N PRO A 46 1.23 21.93 -15.46
CA PRO A 46 2.16 22.11 -14.37
C PRO A 46 2.06 23.53 -13.76
N VAL A 47 2.37 23.67 -12.46
CA VAL A 47 2.27 24.96 -11.74
C VAL A 47 3.18 26.03 -12.34
N ALA A 48 4.35 25.63 -12.83
CA ALA A 48 5.23 26.47 -13.62
C ALA A 48 5.47 25.76 -14.96
N ALA A 49 5.24 26.47 -16.07
CA ALA A 49 5.45 25.94 -17.43
C ALA A 49 6.79 26.41 -18.01
N ASP A 50 7.78 26.67 -17.15
CA ASP A 50 9.11 27.08 -17.62
C ASP A 50 9.75 25.97 -18.47
N ARG A 51 10.17 26.36 -19.67
CA ARG A 51 10.66 25.47 -20.73
C ARG A 51 11.98 24.76 -20.38
N THR A 52 12.72 25.27 -19.40
CA THR A 52 14.02 24.76 -18.96
C THR A 52 13.93 23.60 -17.96
N ALA A 53 12.71 23.19 -17.58
CA ALA A 53 12.45 22.29 -16.46
C ALA A 53 12.07 20.86 -16.84
N VAL A 54 12.39 20.38 -18.05
CA VAL A 54 12.14 18.97 -18.46
C VAL A 54 12.76 17.97 -17.48
N TRP A 55 13.91 18.31 -16.90
CA TRP A 55 14.58 17.48 -15.88
C TRP A 55 13.77 17.36 -14.57
N MET A 56 12.85 18.29 -14.28
CA MET A 56 12.01 18.23 -13.07
C MET A 56 11.04 17.04 -13.07
N VAL A 57 10.82 16.40 -14.23
CA VAL A 57 10.10 15.11 -14.29
C VAL A 57 10.77 14.08 -13.39
N TRP A 58 12.09 14.15 -13.20
CA TRP A 58 12.83 13.22 -12.35
C TRP A 58 12.80 13.59 -10.86
N ALA A 59 12.29 14.76 -10.47
CA ALA A 59 12.33 15.22 -9.08
C ALA A 59 11.57 14.30 -8.11
N GLY A 60 10.52 13.63 -8.58
CA GLY A 60 9.77 12.66 -7.76
C GLY A 60 10.29 11.22 -7.85
N LEU A 61 11.25 10.93 -8.74
CA LEU A 61 11.78 9.57 -8.95
C LEU A 61 12.33 8.92 -7.68
N PRO A 62 13.10 9.61 -6.81
CA PRO A 62 13.55 9.02 -5.56
C PRO A 62 12.40 8.54 -4.66
N ILE A 63 11.27 9.26 -4.65
CA ILE A 63 10.08 8.92 -3.86
C ILE A 63 9.38 7.70 -4.47
N VAL A 64 9.25 7.65 -5.80
CA VAL A 64 8.70 6.48 -6.52
C VAL A 64 9.55 5.25 -6.24
N LEU A 65 10.87 5.35 -6.36
CA LEU A 65 11.79 4.23 -6.12
C LEU A 65 11.74 3.76 -4.66
N ALA A 66 11.69 4.68 -3.69
CA ALA A 66 11.51 4.31 -2.29
C ALA A 66 10.20 3.56 -2.05
N GLY A 67 9.09 4.01 -2.65
CA GLY A 67 7.80 3.33 -2.61
C GLY A 67 7.86 1.92 -3.21
N GLU A 68 8.49 1.77 -4.38
CA GLU A 68 8.63 0.49 -5.05
C GLU A 68 9.54 -0.48 -4.29
N LEU A 69 10.62 0.00 -3.69
CA LEU A 69 11.50 -0.83 -2.85
C LEU A 69 10.74 -1.39 -1.64
N ILE A 70 9.89 -0.58 -0.99
CA ILE A 70 9.03 -1.06 0.10
C ILE A 70 8.05 -2.12 -0.41
N ARG A 71 7.47 -1.92 -1.60
CA ARG A 71 6.56 -2.92 -2.20
C ARG A 71 7.28 -4.22 -2.54
N LEU A 72 8.43 -4.14 -3.21
CA LEU A 72 9.27 -5.30 -3.53
C LEU A 72 9.66 -6.06 -2.27
N TRP A 73 10.05 -5.36 -1.21
CA TRP A 73 10.35 -5.98 0.08
C TRP A 73 9.12 -6.69 0.68
N GLY A 74 7.93 -6.10 0.57
CA GLY A 74 6.68 -6.74 0.99
C GLY A 74 6.35 -7.98 0.15
N VAL A 75 6.37 -7.87 -1.17
CA VAL A 75 6.04 -8.94 -2.11
C VAL A 75 7.01 -10.10 -2.01
N HIS A 76 8.28 -9.83 -1.72
CA HIS A 76 9.28 -10.86 -1.46
C HIS A 76 8.88 -11.79 -0.30
N HIS A 77 8.19 -11.25 0.72
CA HIS A 77 7.77 -12.02 1.90
C HIS A 77 6.35 -12.60 1.78
N ILE A 78 5.39 -11.83 1.26
CA ILE A 78 3.98 -12.28 1.14
C ILE A 78 3.70 -13.08 -0.14
N GLY A 79 4.59 -12.97 -1.14
CA GLY A 79 4.38 -13.53 -2.47
C GLY A 79 3.49 -12.65 -3.35
N SER A 80 3.34 -13.06 -4.61
CA SER A 80 2.57 -12.33 -5.63
C SER A 80 1.06 -12.36 -5.46
N VAL A 81 0.58 -13.29 -4.62
CA VAL A 81 -0.84 -13.53 -4.39
C VAL A 81 -1.17 -13.04 -3.00
N SER A 82 -1.83 -11.88 -2.91
CA SER A 82 -2.41 -11.46 -1.64
C SER A 82 -3.27 -12.58 -1.08
N ARG A 83 -3.09 -12.93 0.19
CA ARG A 83 -3.88 -13.96 0.87
C ARG A 83 -5.38 -13.69 0.85
N THR A 84 -5.79 -12.46 0.59
CA THR A 84 -7.19 -12.06 0.45
C THR A 84 -7.75 -12.33 -0.96
N ARG A 85 -6.91 -12.63 -1.97
CA ARG A 85 -7.34 -12.93 -3.35
C ARG A 85 -7.54 -14.42 -3.64
N THR A 86 -6.93 -15.32 -2.87
CA THR A 86 -7.10 -16.76 -3.06
C THR A 86 -7.97 -17.39 -1.98
N ASP A 87 -8.73 -18.41 -2.39
CA ASP A 87 -9.48 -19.27 -1.47
C ASP A 87 -8.54 -20.14 -0.61
N ARG A 88 -7.29 -20.30 -1.05
CA ARG A 88 -6.21 -20.90 -0.25
C ARG A 88 -5.53 -19.81 0.57
N LEU A 89 -5.81 -19.79 1.88
CA LEU A 89 -5.02 -19.04 2.84
C LEU A 89 -3.68 -19.74 3.05
N GLY A 90 -2.58 -19.02 2.88
CA GLY A 90 -1.27 -19.46 3.38
C GLY A 90 -1.16 -19.31 4.91
N PRO A 91 0.02 -19.59 5.51
CA PRO A 91 0.30 -19.36 6.93
C PRO A 91 0.14 -17.89 7.34
N LEU A 92 0.53 -17.43 8.53
CA LEU A 92 0.66 -15.98 8.79
C LEU A 92 2.03 -15.50 8.26
N ILE A 93 2.13 -14.25 7.76
CA ILE A 93 3.41 -13.60 7.44
C ILE A 93 3.49 -12.47 8.44
N ASP A 94 4.44 -12.59 9.36
CA ASP A 94 4.70 -11.64 10.44
C ASP A 94 6.20 -11.31 10.54
N HIS A 95 6.93 -11.53 9.45
CA HIS A 95 8.37 -11.28 9.31
C HIS A 95 8.67 -10.31 8.16
N GLY A 96 9.93 -9.89 8.04
CA GLY A 96 10.32 -8.85 7.09
C GLY A 96 9.58 -7.53 7.36
N PRO A 97 9.04 -6.84 6.35
CA PRO A 97 8.35 -5.57 6.57
C PRO A 97 7.04 -5.73 7.35
N PHE A 98 6.43 -6.92 7.32
CA PHE A 98 5.20 -7.23 8.06
C PHE A 98 5.43 -7.38 9.57
N ALA A 99 6.67 -7.55 10.03
CA ALA A 99 6.99 -7.47 11.46
C ALA A 99 6.94 -6.02 11.98
N MET A 100 7.17 -5.05 11.10
CA MET A 100 7.32 -3.63 11.46
C MET A 100 6.02 -2.86 11.25
N VAL A 101 5.28 -3.18 10.20
CA VAL A 101 4.00 -2.56 9.87
C VAL A 101 3.12 -3.55 9.13
N ARG A 102 1.81 -3.55 9.41
CA ARG A 102 0.89 -4.53 8.79
C ARG A 102 0.66 -4.33 7.29
N ASN A 103 0.84 -3.11 6.80
CA ASN A 103 0.39 -2.68 5.47
C ASN A 103 1.50 -2.01 4.63
N PRO A 104 2.69 -2.61 4.49
CA PRO A 104 3.82 -1.97 3.84
C PRO A 104 3.56 -1.70 2.35
N LEU A 105 2.83 -2.57 1.66
CA LEU A 105 2.50 -2.39 0.24
C LEU A 105 1.64 -1.15 0.00
N TYR A 106 0.67 -0.87 0.88
CA TYR A 106 -0.19 0.31 0.75
C TYR A 106 0.60 1.61 1.02
N ILE A 107 1.56 1.58 1.95
CA ILE A 107 2.49 2.69 2.18
C ILE A 107 3.34 2.94 0.93
N GLY A 108 3.89 1.88 0.34
CA GLY A 108 4.64 1.97 -0.91
C GLY A 108 3.80 2.53 -2.06
N ASN A 109 2.53 2.11 -2.19
CA ASN A 109 1.61 2.67 -3.18
C ASN A 109 1.36 4.18 -2.98
N ILE A 110 1.17 4.64 -1.74
CA ILE A 110 1.02 6.07 -1.44
C ILE A 110 2.27 6.84 -1.92
N LEU A 111 3.46 6.33 -1.62
CA LEU A 111 4.71 6.94 -2.05
C LEU A 111 4.86 6.98 -3.58
N LEU A 112 4.47 5.93 -4.29
CA LEU A 112 4.42 5.93 -5.76
C LEU A 112 3.60 7.11 -6.28
N TRP A 113 2.36 7.28 -5.80
CA TRP A 113 1.46 8.34 -6.28
C TRP A 113 1.92 9.74 -5.88
N ILE A 114 2.50 9.91 -4.69
CA ILE A 114 3.11 11.18 -4.28
C ILE A 114 4.31 11.50 -5.19
N GLY A 115 5.17 10.53 -5.45
CA GLY A 115 6.31 10.70 -6.35
C GLY A 115 5.88 11.05 -7.78
N PHE A 116 4.80 10.46 -8.28
CA PHE A 116 4.21 10.86 -9.57
C PHE A 116 3.63 12.27 -9.55
N ALA A 117 2.98 12.71 -8.47
CA ALA A 117 2.48 14.08 -8.35
C ALA A 117 3.62 15.12 -8.40
N VAL A 118 4.72 14.83 -7.71
CA VAL A 118 5.94 15.67 -7.76
C VAL A 118 6.55 15.66 -9.16
N SER A 119 6.67 14.49 -9.79
CA SER A 119 7.22 14.31 -11.14
C SER A 119 6.34 14.99 -12.22
N ALA A 120 5.03 15.03 -12.00
CA ALA A 120 4.07 15.75 -12.85
C ALA A 120 4.11 17.28 -12.63
N ARG A 121 4.99 17.77 -11.74
CA ARG A 121 5.12 19.18 -11.34
C ARG A 121 3.84 19.74 -10.71
N LEU A 122 3.14 18.89 -9.97
CA LEU A 122 1.93 19.19 -9.21
C LEU A 122 2.16 18.88 -7.73
N PRO A 123 3.14 19.53 -7.05
CA PRO A 123 3.45 19.22 -5.65
C PRO A 123 2.26 19.47 -4.70
N TRP A 124 1.36 20.40 -5.05
CA TRP A 124 0.12 20.64 -4.30
C TRP A 124 -0.86 19.45 -4.33
N LEU A 125 -0.73 18.55 -5.32
CA LEU A 125 -1.57 17.37 -5.42
C LEU A 125 -1.12 16.25 -4.46
N ALA A 126 0.14 16.28 -3.99
CA ALA A 126 0.67 15.30 -3.05
C ALA A 126 -0.14 15.17 -1.74
N PRO A 127 -0.47 16.25 -0.99
CA PRO A 127 -1.30 16.13 0.20
C PRO A 127 -2.73 15.63 -0.10
N VAL A 128 -3.29 15.99 -1.27
CA VAL A 128 -4.62 15.50 -1.70
C VAL A 128 -4.58 14.00 -1.95
N VAL A 129 -3.58 13.53 -2.71
CA VAL A 129 -3.34 12.10 -2.97
C VAL A 129 -3.12 11.34 -1.67
N LEU A 130 -2.34 11.88 -0.74
CA LEU A 130 -2.10 11.27 0.55
C LEU A 130 -3.42 11.04 1.31
N VAL A 131 -4.26 12.07 1.44
CA VAL A 131 -5.54 11.97 2.17
C VAL A 131 -6.48 10.99 1.47
N LEU A 132 -6.64 11.08 0.15
CA LEU A 132 -7.54 10.21 -0.61
C LEU A 132 -7.14 8.74 -0.47
N LEU A 133 -5.86 8.42 -0.69
CA LEU A 133 -5.36 7.05 -0.60
C LEU A 133 -5.32 6.55 0.85
N ALA A 134 -5.05 7.42 1.83
CA ALA A 134 -5.12 7.04 3.24
C ALA A 134 -6.53 6.62 3.65
N LEU A 135 -7.56 7.35 3.20
CA LEU A 135 -8.96 7.01 3.47
C LEU A 135 -9.37 5.72 2.74
N GLU A 136 -9.02 5.60 1.46
CA GLU A 136 -9.27 4.39 0.65
C GLU A 136 -8.64 3.16 1.31
N TYR A 137 -7.33 3.21 1.56
CA TYR A 137 -6.60 2.08 2.11
C TYR A 137 -6.99 1.82 3.57
N HIS A 138 -7.40 2.81 4.34
CA HIS A 138 -7.98 2.57 5.67
C HIS A 138 -9.25 1.71 5.58
N ALA A 139 -10.17 2.02 4.68
CA ALA A 139 -11.38 1.22 4.49
C ALA A 139 -11.05 -0.20 4.01
N ILE A 140 -10.15 -0.34 3.02
CA ILE A 140 -9.71 -1.65 2.52
C ILE A 140 -9.09 -2.49 3.64
N VAL A 141 -8.13 -1.94 4.38
CA VAL A 141 -7.43 -2.64 5.46
C VAL A 141 -8.38 -3.09 6.55
N ARG A 142 -9.38 -2.28 6.93
CA ARG A 142 -10.40 -2.69 7.90
C ARG A 142 -11.20 -3.90 7.45
N TRP A 143 -11.50 -3.98 6.15
CA TRP A 143 -12.15 -5.15 5.57
C TRP A 143 -11.20 -6.37 5.53
N GLU A 144 -9.95 -6.18 5.11
CA GLU A 144 -8.94 -7.26 5.08
C GLU A 144 -8.66 -7.81 6.47
N GLU A 145 -8.55 -6.96 7.49
CA GLU A 145 -8.34 -7.37 8.88
C GLU A 145 -9.46 -8.26 9.38
N ARG A 146 -10.73 -7.89 9.15
CA ARG A 146 -11.87 -8.75 9.52
C ARG A 146 -11.88 -10.08 8.78
N LEU A 147 -11.54 -10.06 7.48
CA LEU A 147 -11.49 -11.26 6.67
C LEU A 147 -10.36 -12.21 7.12
N LEU A 148 -9.20 -11.67 7.47
CA LEU A 148 -8.07 -12.46 7.94
C LEU A 148 -8.30 -12.95 9.37
N GLU A 149 -8.89 -12.13 10.24
CA GLU A 149 -9.27 -12.54 11.59
C GLU A 149 -10.30 -13.68 11.57
N SER A 150 -11.32 -13.62 10.71
CA SER A 150 -12.31 -14.70 10.60
C SER A 150 -11.73 -16.01 10.07
N ARG A 151 -10.64 -15.95 9.30
CA ARG A 151 -10.00 -17.13 8.70
C ARG A 151 -8.83 -17.69 9.52
N MET A 152 -8.08 -16.84 10.23
CA MET A 152 -6.86 -17.22 10.98
C MET A 152 -7.05 -17.22 12.51
N GLY A 153 -8.14 -16.63 13.00
CA GLY A 153 -8.50 -16.62 14.42
C GLY A 153 -7.47 -15.95 15.32
N GLU A 154 -7.12 -16.63 16.41
CA GLU A 154 -6.28 -16.10 17.49
C GLU A 154 -4.89 -15.66 17.02
N SER A 155 -4.26 -16.44 16.13
CA SER A 155 -2.91 -16.15 15.61
C SER A 155 -2.83 -14.75 14.98
N TYR A 156 -3.87 -14.36 14.24
CA TYR A 156 -3.96 -13.04 13.63
C TYR A 156 -4.27 -11.95 14.66
N ARG A 157 -5.12 -12.22 15.66
CA ARG A 157 -5.39 -11.25 16.75
C ARG A 157 -4.13 -10.89 17.53
N GLN A 158 -3.29 -11.87 17.86
CA GLN A 158 -2.00 -11.63 18.51
C GLN A 158 -1.07 -10.77 17.63
N TYR A 159 -1.07 -11.02 16.32
CA TYR A 159 -0.33 -10.21 15.37
C TYR A 159 -0.83 -8.76 15.30
N LEU A 160 -2.15 -8.53 15.29
CA LEU A 160 -2.74 -7.18 15.30
C LEU A 160 -2.36 -6.35 16.53
N GLN A 161 -2.16 -7.01 17.68
CA GLN A 161 -1.73 -6.38 18.93
C GLN A 161 -0.24 -6.00 18.92
N ARG A 162 0.60 -6.84 18.29
CA ARG A 162 2.05 -6.64 18.24
C ARG A 162 2.49 -5.64 17.18
N VAL A 163 1.85 -5.65 16.01
CA VAL A 163 2.31 -4.89 14.85
C VAL A 163 1.38 -3.70 14.55
N PRO A 164 1.91 -2.47 14.45
CA PRO A 164 1.11 -1.29 14.15
C PRO A 164 0.55 -1.33 12.71
N ARG A 165 -0.59 -0.66 12.50
CA ARG A 165 -1.28 -0.69 11.19
C ARG A 165 -0.56 0.10 10.11
N TRP A 166 -0.04 1.28 10.45
CA TRP A 166 0.46 2.29 9.49
C TRP A 166 1.84 2.85 9.81
N LEU A 167 2.15 3.12 11.08
CA LEU A 167 3.43 3.69 11.48
C LEU A 167 4.39 2.55 11.84
N PRO A 168 5.51 2.36 11.11
CA PRO A 168 6.42 1.25 11.36
C PRO A 168 7.04 1.31 12.76
N ASN A 169 7.03 0.17 13.47
CA ASN A 169 7.78 -0.02 14.70
C ASN A 169 9.11 -0.73 14.38
N LEU A 170 10.22 0.03 14.37
CA LEU A 170 11.55 -0.52 14.06
C LEU A 170 12.06 -1.47 15.15
N ALA A 171 11.57 -1.37 16.39
CA ALA A 171 11.94 -2.26 17.49
C ALA A 171 11.29 -3.65 17.38
N GLY A 172 10.26 -3.80 16.53
CA GLY A 172 9.59 -5.07 16.26
C GLY A 172 10.24 -5.93 15.17
N ARG A 173 11.44 -5.56 14.69
CA ARG A 173 12.13 -6.30 13.63
C ARG A 173 12.44 -7.72 14.11
N SER A 174 11.76 -8.70 13.52
CA SER A 174 12.05 -10.12 13.67
C SER A 174 12.70 -10.61 12.38
N ASP A 175 13.97 -11.01 12.44
CA ASP A 175 14.66 -11.67 11.33
C ASP A 175 14.24 -13.15 11.21
N SER A 176 13.44 -13.67 12.14
CA SER A 176 12.86 -15.01 12.07
C SER A 176 11.94 -15.13 10.86
N GLY A 177 12.29 -16.01 9.91
CA GLY A 177 11.52 -16.22 8.68
C GLY A 177 12.14 -15.64 7.41
N ALA A 178 13.35 -15.05 7.46
CA ALA A 178 14.08 -14.63 6.26
C ALA A 178 14.25 -15.78 5.24
N ASP A 179 14.44 -17.01 5.71
CA ASP A 179 14.56 -18.22 4.87
C ASP A 179 13.23 -18.69 4.26
N ALA A 180 12.10 -18.12 4.70
CA ALA A 180 10.76 -18.43 4.19
C ALA A 180 10.31 -17.48 3.07
N ALA A 181 11.14 -16.51 2.67
CA ALA A 181 10.83 -15.57 1.61
C ALA A 181 10.84 -16.22 0.22
N PHE A 182 10.07 -15.65 -0.71
CA PHE A 182 10.00 -16.12 -2.09
C PHE A 182 11.28 -15.77 -2.88
N SER A 183 11.58 -16.52 -3.93
CA SER A 183 12.72 -16.20 -4.81
C SER A 183 12.63 -14.77 -5.38
N TRP A 184 13.76 -14.07 -5.45
CA TRP A 184 13.86 -12.74 -6.07
C TRP A 184 13.37 -12.75 -7.53
N THR A 185 13.66 -13.81 -8.28
CA THR A 185 13.18 -13.95 -9.67
C THR A 185 11.65 -13.94 -9.74
N GLN A 186 10.98 -14.65 -8.83
CA GLN A 186 9.52 -14.68 -8.76
C GLN A 186 8.95 -13.35 -8.27
N THR A 187 9.65 -12.68 -7.34
CA THR A 187 9.29 -11.36 -6.82
C THR A 187 9.26 -10.33 -7.96
N PHE A 188 10.35 -10.20 -8.72
CA PHE A 188 10.41 -9.30 -9.87
C PHE A 188 9.42 -9.68 -10.97
N TYR A 189 9.26 -10.98 -11.26
CA TYR A 189 8.28 -11.44 -12.24
C TYR A 189 6.85 -11.04 -11.86
N SER A 190 6.53 -11.07 -10.56
CA SER A 190 5.21 -10.68 -10.08
C SER A 190 4.97 -9.16 -10.09
N GLU A 191 6.03 -8.38 -9.90
CA GLU A 191 5.97 -6.92 -9.89
C GLU A 191 6.23 -6.30 -11.27
N ARG A 192 6.50 -7.10 -12.30
CA ARG A 192 6.72 -6.62 -13.69
C ARG A 192 5.64 -5.66 -14.17
N GLY A 193 4.38 -5.88 -13.79
CA GLY A 193 3.26 -5.03 -14.18
C GLY A 193 3.40 -3.62 -13.60
N THR A 194 3.80 -3.52 -12.33
CA THR A 194 4.06 -2.24 -11.69
C THR A 194 5.31 -1.58 -12.27
N LEU A 195 6.38 -2.32 -12.50
CA LEU A 195 7.61 -1.79 -13.10
C LEU A 195 7.36 -1.22 -14.51
N ILE A 196 6.61 -1.94 -15.34
CA ILE A 196 6.18 -1.47 -16.66
C ILE A 196 5.29 -0.22 -16.53
N ALA A 197 4.34 -0.22 -15.59
CA ALA A 197 3.48 0.94 -15.34
C ALA A 197 4.27 2.16 -14.88
N ILE A 198 5.31 1.98 -14.05
CA ILE A 198 6.20 3.06 -13.63
C ILE A 198 6.97 3.62 -14.83
N ALA A 199 7.60 2.76 -15.62
CA ALA A 199 8.31 3.17 -16.83
C ALA A 199 7.39 3.89 -17.82
N ALA A 200 6.20 3.35 -18.08
CA ALA A 200 5.20 3.98 -18.94
C ALA A 200 4.73 5.33 -18.38
N GLY A 201 4.51 5.44 -17.07
CA GLY A 201 4.16 6.69 -16.40
C GLY A 201 5.22 7.77 -16.61
N TYR A 202 6.51 7.43 -16.44
CA TYR A 202 7.62 8.36 -16.70
C TYR A 202 7.73 8.75 -18.17
N LEU A 203 7.53 7.82 -19.11
CA LEU A 203 7.50 8.12 -20.54
C LEU A 203 6.36 9.10 -20.87
N LEU A 204 5.16 8.89 -20.30
CA LEU A 204 4.02 9.78 -20.50
C LEU A 204 4.27 11.17 -19.89
N LEU A 205 4.86 11.26 -18.70
CA LEU A 205 5.21 12.54 -18.09
C LEU A 205 6.30 13.28 -18.86
N ALA A 206 7.31 12.58 -19.37
CA ALA A 206 8.33 13.15 -20.23
C ALA A 206 7.74 13.65 -21.56
N ALA A 207 6.88 12.87 -22.21
CA ALA A 207 6.18 13.26 -23.43
C ALA A 207 5.28 14.49 -23.19
N LYS A 208 4.50 14.49 -22.10
CA LYS A 208 3.70 15.64 -21.67
C LYS A 208 4.58 16.88 -21.49
N SER A 209 5.71 16.74 -20.79
CA SER A 209 6.63 17.87 -20.57
C SER A 209 7.20 18.40 -21.88
N ALA A 210 7.55 17.52 -22.82
CA ALA A 210 8.06 17.90 -24.13
C ALA A 210 7.01 18.62 -24.99
N LEU A 211 5.74 18.20 -24.93
CA LEU A 211 4.64 18.84 -25.66
C LEU A 211 4.27 20.23 -25.11
N LEU A 212 4.50 20.47 -23.82
CA LEU A 212 4.25 21.75 -23.16
C LEU A 212 5.45 22.70 -23.22
N SER A 213 6.59 22.25 -23.75
CA SER A 213 7.82 23.04 -23.94
C SER A 213 7.77 23.78 -25.27
#